data_AF-A0A0U3C281-F1
#
_entry.id   AF-A0A0U3C281-F1
#
_cell.length_a   1.000
_cell.length_b   1.000
_cell.length_c   1.000
_cell.angle_alpha   90.00
_cell.angle_beta   90.00
_cell.angle_gamma   90.00
#
_symmetry.space_group_name_H-M   'P 1'
#
loop_
_entity.id
_entity.type
_entity.pdbx_description
1 polymer ?
#
loop_
_entity_poly.entity_id
_entity_poly.type
_entity_poly.pdbx_seq_one_letter_code
_entity_poly.pdbx_strand_id
1 'polypeptide(L)' 'IWERRIKIAIDIARALEFLHLGGVTQSVIHGDVKSSNILLSEDFGARVNI' A
#
# COMPACT_ATOMS: atom_id res chain seq x y z
N ILE A 1 1.46 -10.66 -16.59
CA ILE A 1 2.29 -10.91 -15.38
C ILE A 1 2.89 -9.61 -14.83
N TRP A 2 3.59 -8.82 -15.66
CA TRP A 2 4.21 -7.57 -15.22
C TRP A 2 3.20 -6.47 -14.86
N GLU A 3 2.12 -6.35 -15.63
CA GLU A 3 1.02 -5.40 -15.39
C GLU A 3 0.40 -5.56 -13.99
N ARG A 4 0.23 -6.81 -13.53
CA ARG A 4 -0.23 -7.11 -12.16
C ARG A 4 0.73 -6.57 -11.11
N ARG A 5 2.04 -6.70 -11.33
CA ARG A 5 3.07 -6.20 -10.40
C ARG A 5 3.07 -4.67 -10.35
N ILE A 6 2.91 -4.01 -11.51
CA ILE A 6 2.78 -2.55 -11.59
C ILE A 6 1.53 -2.09 -10.83
N LYS A 7 0.38 -2.73 -11.03
CA LYS A 7 -0.86 -2.39 -10.31
C LYS A 7 -0.67 -2.44 -8.78
N ILE A 8 -0.08 -3.53 -8.29
CA ILE A 8 0.23 -3.71 -6.86
C ILE A 8 1.17 -2.60 -6.35
N ALA A 9 2.23 -2.27 -7.10
CA ALA A 9 3.18 -1.23 -6.71
C ALA A 9 2.51 0.16 -6.64
N ILE A 10 1.64 0.48 -7.60
CA ILE A 10 0.88 1.73 -7.60
C ILE A 10 -0.06 1.80 -6.39
N ASP A 11 -0.77 0.72 -6.07
CA ASP A 11 -1.69 0.67 -4.94
C ASP A 11 -0.95 0.85 -3.60
N ILE A 12 0.23 0.23 -3.44
CA ILE A 12 1.08 0.42 -2.26
C ILE A 12 1.56 1.88 -2.16
N ALA A 13 2.01 2.47 -3.28
CA ALA A 13 2.47 3.85 -3.29
C ALA A 13 1.37 4.83 -2.87
N ARG A 14 0.13 4.62 -3.34
CA ARG A 14 -1.04 5.41 -2.94
C ARG A 14 -1.38 5.25 -1.45
N ALA A 15 -1.30 4.02 -0.93
CA ALA A 15 -1.53 3.78 0.49
C ALA A 15 -0.50 4.50 1.38
N LEU A 16 0.78 4.48 0.98
CA LEU A 16 1.84 5.20 1.70
C LEU A 16 1.70 6.72 1.58
N GLU A 17 1.34 7.23 0.40
CA GLU A 17 1.04 8.65 0.19
C GLU A 17 -0.10 9.11 1.10
N PHE A 18 -1.17 8.33 1.20
CA PHE A 18 -2.29 8.62 2.10
C PHE A 18 -1.86 8.68 3.57
N LEU A 19 -1.06 7.72 4.03
CA LEU A 19 -0.56 7.66 5.41
C LEU A 19 0.39 8.81 5.75
N HIS A 20 1.25 9.21 4.80
CA HIS A 20 2.26 10.23 5.04
C HIS A 20 1.76 11.66 4.84
N LEU A 21 0.87 11.88 3.85
CA LEU A 21 0.57 13.21 3.31
C LEU A 21 -0.92 13.55 3.23
N GLY A 22 -1.81 12.57 3.09
CA GLY A 22 -3.14 12.82 2.54
C GLY A 22 -4.36 12.54 3.42
N GLY A 23 -4.22 11.77 4.51
CA GLY A 23 -5.38 11.14 5.16
C GLY A 23 -5.63 11.43 6.63
N VAL A 24 -4.64 11.93 7.37
CA VAL A 24 -4.68 11.98 8.84
C VAL A 24 -4.03 13.26 9.33
N THR A 25 -4.53 13.81 10.45
CA THR A 25 -4.01 15.03 11.10
C THR A 25 -2.54 14.94 11.51
N GLN A 26 -1.96 13.73 11.54
CA GLN A 26 -0.58 13.47 11.88
C GLN A 26 0.00 12.41 10.94
N SER A 27 1.20 12.67 10.41
CA SER A 27 1.92 11.73 9.54
C SER A 27 2.15 10.41 10.28
N VAL A 28 1.73 9.29 9.68
CA VAL A 28 1.88 7.95 10.26
C VAL A 28 3.03 7.22 9.56
N ILE A 29 4.06 6.85 10.33
CA ILE A 29 5.15 6.00 9.84
C ILE A 29 4.70 4.54 9.93
N HIS A 30 4.56 3.84 8.80
CA HIS A 30 4.19 2.42 8.77
C HIS A 30 5.23 1.50 9.45
N GLY A 31 6.52 1.81 9.32
CA GLY A 31 7.61 1.12 10.04
C GLY A 31 7.97 -0.30 9.57
N ASP A 32 7.04 -1.07 8.98
CA ASP A 32 7.26 -2.47 8.56
C ASP A 32 6.73 -2.80 7.15
N VAL A 33 7.15 -2.03 6.14
CA VAL A 33 6.74 -2.28 4.74
C VAL A 33 7.54 -3.46 4.17
N LYS A 34 6.87 -4.61 4.04
CA LYS A 34 7.43 -5.83 3.42
C LYS A 34 6.35 -6.63 2.68
N SER A 35 6.78 -7.50 1.77
CA SER A 35 5.88 -8.31 0.92
C SER A 35 4.87 -9.14 1.72
N SER A 36 5.24 -9.65 2.90
CA SER A 36 4.35 -10.43 3.76
C SER A 36 3.25 -9.60 4.43
N ASN A 37 3.38 -8.28 4.48
CA ASN A 37 2.41 -7.36 5.09
C ASN A 37 1.52 -6.66 4.05
N ILE A 38 1.72 -6.98 2.77
CA ILE A 38 0.88 -6.50 1.68
C ILE A 38 -0.22 -7.54 1.46
N LEU A 39 -1.44 -7.22 1.90
CA LEU A 39 -2.60 -8.07 1.68
C LEU A 39 -3.14 -7.81 0.28
N LEU A 40 -3.25 -8.87 -0.53
CA LEU A 40 -3.85 -8.80 -1.85
C LEU A 40 -5.30 -9.29 -1.74
N SER A 41 -6.27 -8.47 -2.15
CA SER A 41 -7.65 -8.91 -2.33
C SER A 41 -7.80 -9.74 -3.61
N GLU A 42 -8.90 -10.51 -3.71
CA GLU A 42 -9.17 -11.43 -4.84
C GLU A 42 -9.26 -10.72 -6.21
N ASP A 43 -9.50 -9.41 -6.22
CA ASP A 43 -9.52 -8.51 -7.38
C ASP A 43 -8.15 -7.85 -7.67
N PHE A 44 -7.12 -8.28 -6.94
CA PHE A 44 -5.74 -7.85 -7.06
C PHE A 44 -5.56 -6.39 -6.61
N GLY A 45 -6.46 -5.86 -5.78
CA GLY A 45 -6.20 -4.65 -5.01
C GLY A 45 -5.18 -4.95 -3.92
N ALA A 46 -4.13 -4.12 -3.83
CA ALA A 46 -3.19 -4.22 -2.72
C ALA A 46 -3.64 -3.33 -1.56
N ARG A 47 -3.73 -3.91 -0.36
CA ARG A 47 -3.98 -3.19 0.89
C ARG A 47 -2.76 -3.37 1.78
N VAL A 48 -2.24 -2.25 2.26
CA VAL A 48 -1.20 -2.24 3.28
C VAL A 48 -1.88 -2.51 4.63
N ASN A 49 -1.45 -3.55 5.34
CA ASN A 49 -1.97 -3.84 6.67
C ASN A 49 -1.27 -2.92 7.68
N ILE A 50 -2.04 -2.06 8.35
CA ILE A 50 -1.56 -1.12 9.38
C ILE A 50 -1.35 -1.84 10.70
#